data_AF-A0A937WL37-F1
#
_entry.id   AF-A0A937WL37-F1
#
_cell.length_a   1.000
_cell.length_b   1.000
_cell.length_c   1.000
_cell.angle_alpha   90.00
_cell.angle_beta   90.00
_cell.angle_gamma   90.00
#
_symmetry.space_group_name_H-M   'P 1'
#
loop_
_entity.id
_entity.type
_entity.pdbx_description
1 polymer ?
#
loop_
_entity_poly.entity_id
_entity_poly.type
_entity_poly.pdbx_seq_one_letter_code
_entity_poly.pdbx_strand_id
1 'polypeptide(L)'
;MERKNREIFPKRSGPLDLDSRSDFCFVAQSFQKEQSIGALLRCADAGMAREVIIVGRKGLKKKGAVGSTSCVPYRHIHNPRDVIDYLRSSGMSIVAIEKNDRSISLFDCVYPPKPAFVFGDEIYGVCRDFLEAADLVVEIPMYGMIQSLNVAVTGAVVMYDYLQKRSREVQIKAGDQLTEKKNEETFPKRRGLLAPSPSLHSGSRAGLNSRSDFCFVAQSFQKQYNIDTLLRCADAGMAKEIIAVCRRDWDGKGIVDDTCCVPYRRIYHPYDASVYLKSNGMSIVAIEKNERSISMFDCVYPLRPAFVLGNEVYGIYPDFLEAADLVVEIPMYGVIQSLNVSVAGAVIMYDYLQKRLISEE
;
A
#
# COMPACT_ATOMS: atom_id res chain seq x y z
N MET A 1 23.22 -14.67 20.68
CA MET A 1 23.83 -14.12 19.45
C MET A 1 22.71 -13.57 18.59
N GLU A 2 22.60 -12.24 18.55
CA GLU A 2 21.59 -11.51 17.78
C GLU A 2 21.67 -11.89 16.30
N ARG A 3 20.55 -12.40 15.77
CA ARG A 3 20.36 -12.54 14.33
C ARG A 3 20.20 -11.13 13.76
N LYS A 4 21.28 -10.56 13.22
CA LYS A 4 21.21 -9.35 12.38
C LYS A 4 20.26 -9.65 11.22
N ASN A 5 19.06 -9.07 11.24
CA ASN A 5 18.15 -9.03 10.11
C ASN A 5 18.93 -8.50 8.90
N ARG A 6 19.07 -9.32 7.85
CA ARG A 6 19.57 -8.86 6.56
C ARG A 6 18.47 -7.95 5.98
N GLU A 7 18.67 -6.65 6.05
CA GLU A 7 17.83 -5.66 5.35
C GLU A 7 17.78 -6.04 3.87
N ILE A 8 16.57 -6.29 3.36
CA ILE A 8 16.31 -6.85 2.02
C ILE A 8 16.63 -5.84 0.92
N PHE A 9 16.75 -4.56 1.30
CA PHE A 9 17.43 -3.53 0.57
C PHE A 9 18.36 -2.85 1.57
N PRO A 10 19.69 -2.81 1.35
CA PRO A 10 20.58 -2.12 2.27
C PRO A 10 20.11 -0.66 2.40
N LYS A 11 20.06 -0.10 3.62
CA LYS A 11 20.06 1.36 3.79
C LYS A 11 21.29 1.90 3.03
N ARG A 12 21.08 2.34 1.79
CA ARG A 12 22.16 2.78 0.90
C ARG A 12 22.68 4.12 1.42
N SER A 13 23.75 4.08 2.20
CA SER A 13 24.52 5.24 2.61
C SER A 13 25.43 5.69 1.46
N GLY A 14 24.85 6.32 0.43
CA GLY A 14 25.59 6.85 -0.72
C GLY A 14 24.72 7.68 -1.67
N PRO A 15 25.30 8.58 -2.47
CA PRO A 15 24.57 9.30 -3.50
C PRO A 15 23.95 8.31 -4.50
N LEU A 16 22.74 8.62 -4.98
CA LEU A 16 21.92 7.74 -5.83
C LEU A 16 22.72 7.11 -6.96
N ASP A 17 22.98 5.81 -6.87
CA ASP A 17 23.29 4.99 -8.04
C ASP A 17 21.96 4.59 -8.69
N LEU A 18 21.63 5.25 -9.81
CA LEU A 18 20.35 5.13 -10.52
C LEU A 18 20.16 3.76 -11.23
N ASP A 19 21.19 2.90 -11.24
CA ASP A 19 21.25 1.74 -12.12
C ASP A 19 20.62 0.45 -11.56
N SER A 20 20.28 0.36 -10.27
CA SER A 20 19.66 -0.84 -9.67
C SER A 20 18.28 -0.58 -9.07
N ARG A 21 17.31 -0.32 -9.96
CA ARG A 21 15.87 -0.21 -9.65
C ARG A 21 15.21 -1.57 -9.43
N SER A 22 14.04 -1.55 -8.82
CA SER A 22 13.17 -2.73 -8.68
C SER A 22 12.69 -3.21 -10.05
N ASP A 23 12.46 -4.52 -10.18
CA ASP A 23 12.07 -5.16 -11.44
C ASP A 23 10.61 -4.92 -11.88
N PHE A 24 9.83 -4.13 -11.13
CA PHE A 24 8.44 -3.84 -11.44
C PHE A 24 8.27 -2.46 -12.09
N CYS A 25 7.21 -2.31 -12.89
CA CYS A 25 6.80 -1.04 -13.48
C CYS A 25 5.36 -0.71 -13.10
N PHE A 26 5.02 0.57 -13.16
CA PHE A 26 3.63 1.01 -13.15
C PHE A 26 3.18 1.39 -14.55
N VAL A 27 1.96 1.01 -14.90
CA VAL A 27 1.28 1.39 -16.14
C VAL A 27 0.00 2.11 -15.77
N ALA A 28 -0.09 3.38 -16.16
CA ALA A 28 -1.13 4.28 -15.74
C ALA A 28 -2.00 4.66 -16.96
N GLN A 29 -3.18 4.04 -17.10
CA GLN A 29 -4.13 4.30 -18.18
C GLN A 29 -5.03 5.53 -17.98
N SER A 30 -5.13 6.36 -19.03
CA SER A 30 -6.16 7.39 -19.22
C SER A 30 -6.31 8.41 -18.09
N PHE A 31 -5.20 8.77 -17.44
CA PHE A 31 -5.22 9.71 -16.33
C PHE A 31 -5.59 11.13 -16.75
N GLN A 32 -6.71 11.64 -16.21
CA GLN A 32 -7.21 12.97 -16.53
C GLN A 32 -6.69 14.08 -15.59
N LYS A 33 -6.30 13.73 -14.35
CA LYS A 33 -5.87 14.69 -13.31
C LYS A 33 -4.36 14.62 -13.07
N GLU A 34 -3.65 15.73 -13.27
CA GLU A 34 -2.19 15.84 -13.07
C GLU A 34 -1.73 15.49 -11.63
N GLN A 35 -2.56 15.82 -10.64
CA GLN A 35 -2.27 15.56 -9.22
C GLN A 35 -2.14 14.05 -8.92
N SER A 36 -2.99 13.23 -9.53
CA SER A 36 -2.96 11.78 -9.37
C SER A 36 -1.68 11.17 -9.94
N ILE A 37 -1.16 11.72 -11.03
CA ILE A 37 0.10 11.26 -11.63
C ILE A 37 1.29 11.62 -10.73
N GLY A 38 1.33 12.84 -10.18
CA GLY A 38 2.38 13.23 -9.24
C GLY A 38 2.41 12.33 -8.00
N ALA A 39 1.23 11.99 -7.46
CA ALA A 39 1.12 11.07 -6.33
C ALA A 39 1.55 9.64 -6.69
N LEU A 40 1.17 9.13 -7.88
CA LEU A 40 1.60 7.81 -8.35
C LEU A 40 3.11 7.74 -8.59
N LEU A 41 3.72 8.78 -9.19
CA LEU A 41 5.18 8.88 -9.35
C LEU A 41 5.90 8.88 -8.00
N ARG A 42 5.33 9.55 -6.99
CA ARG A 42 5.85 9.51 -5.62
C ARG A 42 5.80 8.10 -5.01
N CYS A 43 4.73 7.35 -5.26
CA CYS A 43 4.64 5.95 -4.83
C CYS A 43 5.67 5.10 -5.57
N ALA A 44 5.80 5.27 -6.89
CA ALA A 44 6.78 4.57 -7.70
C ALA A 44 8.22 4.82 -7.23
N ASP A 45 8.54 6.06 -6.82
CA ASP A 45 9.85 6.40 -6.24
C ASP A 45 10.08 5.66 -4.93
N ALA A 46 9.07 5.64 -4.05
CA ALA A 46 9.15 4.98 -2.75
C ALA A 46 9.54 3.49 -2.86
N GLY A 47 9.07 2.78 -3.87
CA GLY A 47 9.45 1.39 -4.17
C GLY A 47 10.58 1.21 -5.17
N MET A 48 11.24 2.30 -5.60
CA MET A 48 12.24 2.32 -6.67
C MET A 48 11.78 1.60 -7.95
N ALA A 49 10.54 1.84 -8.39
CA ALA A 49 10.01 1.27 -9.62
C ALA A 49 10.97 1.52 -10.79
N ARG A 50 11.08 0.55 -11.70
CA ARG A 50 11.91 0.63 -12.91
C ARG A 50 11.51 1.84 -13.76
N GLU A 51 10.22 1.96 -14.03
CA GLU A 51 9.64 3.11 -14.72
C GLU A 51 8.12 3.22 -14.47
N VAL A 52 7.58 4.38 -14.84
CA VAL A 52 6.14 4.62 -14.94
C VAL A 52 5.76 4.88 -16.40
N ILE A 53 4.93 4.02 -16.97
CA ILE A 53 4.39 4.15 -18.32
C ILE A 53 3.00 4.78 -18.22
N ILE A 54 2.81 5.90 -18.89
CA ILE A 54 1.57 6.65 -18.88
C ILE A 54 0.91 6.43 -20.23
N VAL A 55 -0.35 6.03 -20.23
CA VAL A 55 -1.07 5.59 -21.41
C VAL A 55 -2.22 6.54 -21.73
N GLY A 56 -2.28 7.06 -22.95
CA GLY A 56 -3.44 7.83 -23.42
C GLY A 56 -3.09 9.04 -24.27
N ARG A 57 -4.12 9.74 -24.77
CA ARG A 57 -3.96 10.81 -25.76
C ARG A 57 -3.49 12.14 -25.18
N LYS A 58 -3.86 12.47 -23.94
CA LYS A 58 -3.46 13.72 -23.30
C LYS A 58 -2.03 13.59 -22.76
N GLY A 59 -1.12 14.42 -23.28
CA GLY A 59 0.25 14.50 -22.76
C GLY A 59 0.31 15.17 -21.39
N LEU A 60 1.34 14.85 -20.61
CA LEU A 60 1.64 15.54 -19.36
C LEU A 60 2.14 16.96 -19.61
N LYS A 61 1.53 17.94 -18.96
CA LYS A 61 2.12 19.28 -18.86
C LYS A 61 3.30 19.22 -17.88
N LYS A 62 4.51 19.37 -18.41
CA LYS A 62 5.79 19.25 -17.67
C LYS A 62 5.90 20.12 -16.40
N LYS A 63 5.14 21.21 -16.28
CA LYS A 63 5.30 22.20 -15.19
C LYS A 63 4.53 21.92 -13.90
N GLY A 64 3.51 21.03 -13.91
CA GLY A 64 2.63 20.82 -12.73
C GLY A 64 2.87 19.51 -11.97
N ALA A 65 3.08 18.40 -12.68
CA ALA A 65 3.15 17.06 -12.08
C ALA A 65 4.59 16.52 -11.88
N VAL A 66 5.56 17.05 -12.63
CA VAL A 66 6.91 16.47 -12.79
C VAL A 66 7.99 17.33 -12.13
N GLY A 67 7.71 18.60 -11.86
CA GLY A 67 8.70 19.61 -11.47
C GLY A 67 9.42 19.38 -10.13
N SER A 68 8.89 18.51 -9.27
CA SER A 68 9.49 18.15 -7.97
C SER A 68 9.65 16.64 -7.73
N THR A 69 9.29 15.81 -8.71
CA THR A 69 9.16 14.33 -8.57
C THR A 69 10.02 13.56 -9.59
N SER A 70 11.03 14.19 -10.20
CA SER A 70 11.80 13.66 -11.33
C SER A 70 12.76 12.50 -11.00
N CYS A 71 12.44 11.70 -9.98
CA CYS A 71 13.30 10.65 -9.45
C CYS A 71 13.00 9.27 -10.08
N VAL A 72 11.93 9.14 -10.88
CA VAL A 72 11.54 7.89 -11.54
C VAL A 72 11.47 8.09 -13.06
N PRO A 73 12.12 7.22 -13.87
CA PRO A 73 11.94 7.20 -15.32
C PRO A 73 10.46 7.09 -15.66
N TYR A 74 9.99 7.90 -16.60
CA TYR A 74 8.62 7.76 -17.10
C TYR A 74 8.58 7.87 -18.61
N ARG A 75 7.59 7.21 -19.20
CA ARG A 75 7.32 7.22 -20.64
C ARG A 75 5.86 7.54 -20.87
N HIS A 76 5.56 8.25 -21.95
CA HIS A 76 4.19 8.45 -22.42
C HIS A 76 4.00 7.68 -23.72
N ILE A 77 3.02 6.79 -23.75
CA ILE A 77 2.63 6.01 -24.93
C ILE A 77 1.13 6.25 -25.18
N HIS A 78 0.73 6.43 -26.42
CA HIS A 78 -0.67 6.76 -26.71
C HIS A 78 -1.60 5.55 -26.74
N ASN A 79 -1.16 4.44 -27.32
CA ASN A 79 -1.97 3.26 -27.57
C ASN A 79 -1.65 2.15 -26.55
N PRO A 80 -2.66 1.59 -25.85
CA PRO A 80 -2.47 0.43 -24.97
C PRO A 80 -1.74 -0.74 -25.63
N ARG A 81 -1.98 -1.01 -26.92
CA ARG A 81 -1.34 -2.12 -27.64
C ARG A 81 0.17 -1.95 -27.76
N ASP A 82 0.64 -0.74 -28.05
CA ASP A 82 2.07 -0.43 -28.11
C ASP A 82 2.74 -0.63 -26.73
N VAL A 83 2.01 -0.38 -25.64
CA VAL A 83 2.49 -0.66 -24.27
C VAL A 83 2.58 -2.15 -24.03
N ILE A 84 1.57 -2.92 -24.43
CA ILE A 84 1.57 -4.38 -24.31
C ILE A 84 2.78 -4.96 -25.05
N ASP A 85 3.00 -4.59 -26.30
CA ASP A 85 4.13 -5.06 -27.11
C ASP A 85 5.47 -4.68 -26.47
N TYR A 86 5.57 -3.47 -25.93
CA TYR A 86 6.76 -3.01 -25.21
C TYR A 86 7.04 -3.83 -23.94
N LEU A 87 6.03 -4.13 -23.14
CA LEU A 87 6.17 -4.91 -21.91
C LEU A 87 6.57 -6.35 -22.23
N ARG A 88 5.94 -6.96 -23.24
CA ARG A 88 6.25 -8.33 -23.69
C ARG A 88 7.67 -8.43 -24.24
N SER A 89 8.09 -7.51 -25.09
CA SER A 89 9.47 -7.45 -25.60
C SER A 89 10.51 -7.19 -24.51
N SER A 90 10.10 -6.54 -23.40
CA SER A 90 10.94 -6.32 -22.22
C SER A 90 10.93 -7.49 -21.22
N GLY A 91 10.26 -8.60 -21.54
CA GLY A 91 10.16 -9.78 -20.68
C GLY A 91 9.39 -9.54 -19.38
N MET A 92 8.43 -8.61 -19.41
CA MET A 92 7.59 -8.25 -18.26
C MET A 92 6.23 -8.94 -18.32
N SER A 93 5.70 -9.24 -17.14
CA SER A 93 4.37 -9.84 -16.98
C SER A 93 3.34 -8.74 -16.70
N ILE A 94 2.21 -8.76 -17.40
CA ILE A 94 1.16 -7.75 -17.27
C ILE A 94 0.23 -8.17 -16.13
N VAL A 95 0.16 -7.33 -15.10
CA VAL A 95 -0.71 -7.55 -13.93
C VAL A 95 -1.76 -6.44 -13.91
N ALA A 96 -2.99 -6.75 -14.28
CA ALA A 96 -4.09 -5.78 -14.24
C ALA A 96 -4.63 -5.66 -12.81
N ILE A 97 -4.72 -4.43 -12.30
CA ILE A 97 -5.31 -4.14 -11.00
C ILE A 97 -6.75 -3.69 -11.22
N GLU A 98 -7.68 -4.63 -11.14
CA GLU A 98 -9.08 -4.42 -11.50
C GLU A 98 -9.99 -5.43 -10.82
N LYS A 99 -11.20 -4.99 -10.46
CA LYS A 99 -12.27 -5.86 -10.00
C LYS A 99 -12.88 -6.57 -11.21
N ASN A 100 -12.70 -7.88 -11.29
CA ASN A 100 -13.12 -8.69 -12.42
C ASN A 100 -13.48 -10.11 -11.98
N ASP A 101 -14.36 -10.81 -12.72
CA ASP A 101 -14.77 -12.17 -12.38
C ASP A 101 -13.61 -13.18 -12.29
N ARG A 102 -12.50 -12.92 -12.98
CA ARG A 102 -11.28 -13.76 -12.92
C ARG A 102 -10.20 -13.22 -11.99
N SER A 103 -10.48 -12.15 -11.25
CA SER A 103 -9.48 -11.53 -10.39
C SER A 103 -9.20 -12.39 -9.16
N ILE A 104 -7.96 -12.31 -8.68
CA ILE A 104 -7.52 -12.92 -7.42
C ILE A 104 -7.33 -11.80 -6.41
N SER A 105 -7.80 -12.01 -5.19
CA SER A 105 -7.58 -11.10 -4.06
C SER A 105 -6.08 -10.79 -3.91
N LEU A 106 -5.78 -9.52 -3.67
CA LEU A 106 -4.43 -9.04 -3.38
C LEU A 106 -3.78 -9.80 -2.22
N PHE A 107 -4.54 -10.28 -1.23
CA PHE A 107 -3.96 -11.03 -0.13
C PHE A 107 -3.45 -12.41 -0.55
N ASP A 108 -4.10 -13.03 -1.54
CA ASP A 108 -3.89 -14.43 -1.93
C ASP A 108 -3.04 -14.58 -3.19
N CYS A 109 -2.88 -13.49 -3.96
CA CYS A 109 -2.20 -13.55 -5.25
C CYS A 109 -0.69 -13.82 -5.11
N VAL A 110 -0.15 -14.58 -6.07
CA VAL A 110 1.29 -14.78 -6.26
C VAL A 110 1.71 -13.96 -7.48
N TYR A 111 2.56 -12.96 -7.26
CA TYR A 111 2.99 -12.08 -8.34
C TYR A 111 3.97 -12.78 -9.30
N PRO A 112 3.81 -12.61 -10.62
CA PRO A 112 4.77 -13.12 -11.58
C PRO A 112 6.11 -12.36 -11.50
N PRO A 113 7.19 -12.88 -12.09
CA PRO A 113 8.44 -12.14 -12.25
C PRO A 113 8.24 -10.89 -13.11
N LYS A 114 8.96 -9.81 -12.75
CA LYS A 114 8.98 -8.52 -13.45
C LYS A 114 7.56 -7.99 -13.77
N PRO A 115 6.71 -7.78 -12.75
CA PRO A 115 5.33 -7.38 -12.99
C PRO A 115 5.25 -5.92 -13.46
N ALA A 116 4.41 -5.67 -14.46
CA ALA A 116 3.94 -4.36 -14.85
C ALA A 116 2.51 -4.20 -14.34
N PHE A 117 2.34 -3.42 -13.28
CA PHE A 117 1.06 -3.19 -12.64
C PHE A 117 0.25 -2.17 -13.44
N VAL A 118 -0.86 -2.60 -14.04
CA VAL A 118 -1.74 -1.77 -14.86
C VAL A 118 -2.88 -1.24 -14.01
N PHE A 119 -2.96 0.08 -13.92
CA PHE A 119 -4.02 0.80 -13.24
C PHE A 119 -4.94 1.49 -14.25
N GLY A 120 -6.24 1.30 -14.05
CA GLY A 120 -7.30 1.79 -14.92
C GLY A 120 -7.69 3.25 -14.72
N ASP A 121 -8.64 3.69 -15.55
CA ASP A 121 -9.33 4.96 -15.40
C ASP A 121 -10.28 4.93 -14.18
N GLU A 122 -10.47 6.07 -13.50
CA GLU A 122 -11.31 6.16 -12.29
C GLU A 122 -12.77 5.75 -12.55
N ILE A 123 -13.27 5.93 -13.78
CA ILE A 123 -14.65 5.64 -14.18
C ILE A 123 -14.75 4.31 -14.92
N TYR A 124 -13.84 4.08 -15.87
CA TYR A 124 -13.94 2.95 -16.80
C TYR A 124 -13.06 1.75 -16.45
N GLY A 125 -12.21 1.87 -15.43
CA GLY A 125 -11.28 0.81 -15.05
C GLY A 125 -10.21 0.54 -16.10
N VAL A 126 -9.59 -0.64 -16.01
CA VAL A 126 -8.57 -1.12 -16.95
C VAL A 126 -9.23 -1.46 -18.29
N CYS A 127 -8.67 -0.99 -19.40
CA CYS A 127 -9.28 -1.21 -20.71
C CYS A 127 -9.21 -2.68 -21.13
N ARG A 128 -10.09 -3.05 -22.07
CA ARG A 128 -10.19 -4.40 -22.60
C ARG A 128 -8.88 -4.94 -23.16
N ASP A 129 -8.09 -4.13 -23.87
CA ASP A 129 -6.80 -4.58 -24.43
C ASP A 129 -5.84 -5.05 -23.32
N PHE A 130 -5.74 -4.32 -22.21
CA PHE A 130 -4.91 -4.73 -21.08
C PHE A 130 -5.49 -5.93 -20.33
N LEU A 131 -6.81 -5.99 -20.15
CA LEU A 131 -7.45 -7.14 -19.54
C LEU A 131 -7.18 -8.40 -20.38
N GLU A 132 -7.48 -8.41 -21.68
CA GLU A 132 -7.23 -9.56 -22.54
C GLU A 132 -5.75 -10.00 -22.55
N ALA A 133 -4.81 -9.05 -22.44
CA ALA A 133 -3.39 -9.33 -22.40
C ALA A 133 -2.81 -9.63 -20.99
N ALA A 134 -3.59 -9.50 -19.91
CA ALA A 134 -3.08 -9.66 -18.55
C ALA A 134 -2.77 -11.12 -18.21
N ASP A 135 -1.57 -11.35 -17.68
CA ASP A 135 -1.13 -12.64 -17.14
C ASP A 135 -1.79 -12.93 -15.79
N LEU A 136 -2.12 -11.88 -15.04
CA LEU A 136 -2.78 -11.93 -13.76
C LEU A 136 -3.72 -10.73 -13.62
N VAL A 137 -4.91 -10.96 -13.07
CA VAL A 137 -5.78 -9.87 -12.61
C VAL A 137 -5.85 -9.94 -11.09
N VAL A 138 -5.51 -8.83 -10.44
CA VAL A 138 -5.54 -8.71 -8.99
C VAL A 138 -6.59 -7.68 -8.61
N GLU A 139 -7.45 -8.02 -7.66
CA GLU A 139 -8.36 -7.08 -7.04
C GLU A 139 -7.91 -6.72 -5.62
N ILE A 140 -8.12 -5.47 -5.23
CA ILE A 140 -7.92 -5.05 -3.84
C ILE A 140 -9.23 -5.30 -3.08
N PRO A 141 -9.24 -6.11 -2.01
CA PRO A 141 -10.45 -6.37 -1.25
C PRO A 141 -11.06 -5.10 -0.66
N MET A 142 -12.31 -4.82 -1.00
CA MET A 142 -13.09 -3.70 -0.42
C MET A 142 -14.20 -4.29 0.45
N TYR A 143 -14.19 -3.96 1.73
CA TYR A 143 -15.17 -4.42 2.71
C TYR A 143 -16.31 -3.40 2.91
N GLY A 144 -16.08 -2.14 2.53
CA GLY A 144 -17.06 -1.05 2.62
C GLY A 144 -18.03 -0.94 1.43
N MET A 145 -18.67 0.21 1.35
CA MET A 145 -19.62 0.58 0.30
C MET A 145 -18.90 1.09 -0.95
N ILE A 146 -17.74 1.72 -0.80
CA ILE A 146 -16.99 2.26 -1.94
C ILE A 146 -16.53 1.15 -2.88
N GLN A 147 -16.60 1.42 -4.18
CA GLN A 147 -16.27 0.43 -5.21
C GLN A 147 -14.84 0.56 -5.74
N SER A 148 -14.13 1.64 -5.45
CA SER A 148 -12.77 1.86 -5.94
C SER A 148 -11.96 2.80 -5.04
N LEU A 149 -10.64 2.59 -5.03
CA LEU A 149 -9.67 3.50 -4.41
C LEU A 149 -9.08 4.45 -5.45
N ASN A 150 -8.50 5.54 -4.95
CA ASN A 150 -7.70 6.44 -5.77
C ASN A 150 -6.48 5.69 -6.36
N VAL A 151 -6.11 5.96 -7.61
CA VAL A 151 -4.98 5.29 -8.29
C VAL A 151 -3.68 5.29 -7.47
N ALA A 152 -3.34 6.40 -6.82
CA ALA A 152 -2.08 6.49 -6.10
C ALA A 152 -2.12 5.63 -4.84
N VAL A 153 -3.30 5.53 -4.21
CA VAL A 153 -3.55 4.58 -3.12
C VAL A 153 -3.42 3.15 -3.61
N THR A 154 -4.11 2.80 -4.70
CA THR A 154 -4.05 1.48 -5.34
C THR A 154 -2.62 1.09 -5.67
N GLY A 155 -1.85 1.99 -6.29
CA GLY A 155 -0.46 1.75 -6.66
C GLY A 155 0.44 1.54 -5.45
N ALA A 156 0.26 2.31 -4.38
CA ALA A 156 1.02 2.12 -3.14
C ALA A 156 0.68 0.78 -2.47
N VAL A 157 -0.61 0.44 -2.33
CA VAL A 157 -1.04 -0.81 -1.69
C VAL A 157 -0.49 -2.03 -2.44
N VAL A 158 -0.66 -2.09 -3.76
CA VAL A 158 -0.13 -3.18 -4.61
C VAL A 158 1.39 -3.27 -4.51
N MET A 159 2.08 -2.13 -4.53
CA MET A 159 3.53 -2.10 -4.45
C MET A 159 4.05 -2.61 -3.11
N TYR A 160 3.49 -2.16 -1.98
CA TYR A 160 3.96 -2.62 -0.67
C TYR A 160 3.62 -4.10 -0.41
N ASP A 161 2.47 -4.60 -0.88
CA ASP A 161 2.16 -6.03 -0.85
C ASP A 161 3.16 -6.84 -1.70
N TYR A 162 3.47 -6.39 -2.93
CA TYR A 162 4.50 -7.00 -3.76
C TYR A 162 5.87 -7.01 -3.07
N LEU A 163 6.30 -5.89 -2.52
CA LEU A 163 7.58 -5.76 -1.83
C LEU A 163 7.65 -6.67 -0.59
N GLN A 164 6.56 -6.79 0.17
CA GLN A 164 6.48 -7.66 1.32
C GLN A 164 6.56 -9.14 0.93
N LYS A 165 5.80 -9.58 -0.07
CA LYS A 165 5.83 -10.96 -0.55
C LYS A 165 7.21 -11.32 -1.12
N ARG A 166 7.81 -10.42 -1.91
CA ARG A 166 9.19 -10.57 -2.40
C ARG A 166 10.22 -10.68 -1.27
N SER A 167 10.06 -9.85 -0.26
CA SER A 167 10.87 -9.88 0.95
C SER A 167 10.84 -11.26 1.62
N ARG A 168 9.64 -11.81 1.83
CA ARG A 168 9.44 -13.14 2.43
C ARG A 168 10.03 -14.25 1.55
N GLU A 169 9.81 -14.22 0.24
CA GLU A 169 10.37 -15.21 -0.69
C GLU A 169 11.91 -15.27 -0.64
N VAL A 170 12.57 -14.11 -0.57
CA VAL A 170 14.03 -14.03 -0.46
C VAL A 170 14.51 -14.58 0.88
N GLN A 171 13.81 -14.27 1.97
CA GLN A 171 14.13 -14.79 3.30
C GLN A 171 13.99 -16.33 3.37
N ILE A 172 12.91 -16.90 2.80
CA ILE A 172 12.69 -18.35 2.75
C ILE A 172 13.82 -19.04 1.97
N LYS A 173 14.13 -18.55 0.76
CA LYS A 173 15.22 -19.10 -0.07
C LYS A 173 16.59 -19.03 0.63
N ALA A 174 16.87 -17.95 1.35
CA ALA A 174 18.10 -17.82 2.13
C ALA A 174 18.15 -18.78 3.32
N GLY A 175 17.00 -19.01 3.98
CA GLY A 175 16.82 -19.98 5.06
C GLY A 175 17.04 -21.42 4.57
N ASP A 176 16.42 -21.79 3.45
CA ASP A 176 16.57 -23.12 2.84
C ASP A 176 18.03 -23.40 2.45
N GLN A 177 18.73 -22.44 1.84
CA GLN A 177 20.16 -22.57 1.51
C GLN A 177 21.07 -22.73 2.73
N LEU A 178 20.75 -22.09 3.86
CA LEU A 178 21.48 -22.28 5.13
C LEU A 178 21.19 -23.66 5.75
N THR A 179 19.99 -24.19 5.53
CA THR A 179 19.57 -25.51 6.01
C THR A 179 20.18 -26.62 5.15
N GLU A 180 20.23 -26.44 3.83
CA GLU A 180 20.93 -27.33 2.89
C GLU A 180 22.44 -27.37 3.15
N LYS A 181 23.09 -26.23 3.40
CA LYS A 181 24.52 -26.20 3.79
C LYS A 181 24.81 -26.87 5.12
N LYS A 182 23.87 -26.90 6.07
CA LYS A 182 24.00 -27.65 7.33
C LYS A 182 23.74 -29.15 7.14
N ASN A 183 22.85 -29.51 6.22
CA ASN A 183 22.52 -30.90 5.94
C ASN A 183 23.55 -31.60 5.02
N GLU A 184 24.39 -30.84 4.29
CA GLU A 184 25.53 -31.40 3.54
C GLU A 184 26.66 -31.93 4.45
N GLU A 185 26.68 -31.60 5.75
CA GLU A 185 27.61 -32.18 6.74
C GLU A 185 27.04 -33.39 7.51
N THR A 186 25.83 -33.92 7.22
CA THR A 186 25.34 -35.16 7.86
C THR A 186 24.24 -35.93 7.08
N PHE A 187 24.64 -36.96 6.32
CA PHE A 187 23.84 -38.13 5.79
C PHE A 187 22.57 -37.87 4.92
N PRO A 188 22.07 -38.88 4.15
CA PRO A 188 21.61 -38.68 2.77
C PRO A 188 20.08 -38.54 2.58
N LYS A 189 19.76 -37.98 1.42
CA LYS A 189 18.44 -37.57 0.89
C LYS A 189 17.33 -38.63 0.99
N ARG A 190 16.14 -38.20 1.42
CA ARG A 190 14.85 -38.83 1.06
C ARG A 190 14.03 -37.90 0.17
N ARG A 191 13.49 -38.45 -0.93
CA ARG A 191 12.47 -37.86 -1.82
C ARG A 191 11.08 -38.03 -1.22
N GLY A 192 10.20 -37.07 -1.45
CA GLY A 192 8.74 -37.19 -1.34
C GLY A 192 8.06 -35.82 -1.48
N LEU A 193 7.58 -35.48 -2.67
CA LEU A 193 6.15 -35.42 -3.07
C LEU A 193 5.44 -34.12 -2.65
N LEU A 194 5.26 -33.24 -3.64
CA LEU A 194 4.35 -32.09 -3.63
C LEU A 194 2.91 -32.56 -3.42
N ALA A 195 2.19 -31.94 -2.49
CA ALA A 195 0.74 -32.04 -2.36
C ALA A 195 0.07 -30.79 -2.96
N PRO A 196 -1.11 -30.92 -3.62
CA PRO A 196 -1.81 -29.79 -4.21
C PRO A 196 -2.55 -28.96 -3.15
N SER A 197 -2.65 -27.66 -3.40
CA SER A 197 -3.38 -26.67 -2.60
C SER A 197 -4.89 -26.97 -2.56
N PRO A 198 -5.58 -26.83 -1.41
CA PRO A 198 -7.03 -26.90 -1.38
C PRO A 198 -7.64 -25.58 -1.88
N SER A 199 -8.58 -25.71 -2.81
CA SER A 199 -9.46 -24.66 -3.29
C SER A 199 -10.48 -24.28 -2.21
N LEU A 200 -10.41 -23.05 -1.68
CA LEU A 200 -11.50 -22.51 -0.87
C LEU A 200 -12.61 -21.97 -1.78
N HIS A 201 -13.72 -22.73 -1.82
CA HIS A 201 -15.01 -22.24 -2.26
C HIS A 201 -15.62 -21.34 -1.17
N SER A 202 -16.05 -20.15 -1.59
CA SER A 202 -17.23 -19.42 -1.12
C SER A 202 -17.57 -19.55 0.38
N GLY A 203 -16.83 -18.82 1.21
CA GLY A 203 -17.22 -18.54 2.60
C GLY A 203 -18.48 -17.68 2.67
N SER A 204 -19.48 -18.21 3.35
CA SER A 204 -20.77 -17.61 3.72
C SER A 204 -20.68 -16.14 4.15
N ARG A 205 -21.47 -15.30 3.47
CA ARG A 205 -21.63 -13.84 3.65
C ARG A 205 -22.44 -13.44 4.90
N ALA A 206 -22.37 -14.23 5.98
CA ALA A 206 -23.19 -14.05 7.17
C ALA A 206 -22.31 -13.69 8.39
N GLY A 207 -22.19 -12.38 8.66
CA GLY A 207 -21.45 -11.84 9.82
C GLY A 207 -21.05 -10.36 9.77
N LEU A 208 -21.33 -9.63 8.68
CA LEU A 208 -20.82 -8.26 8.42
C LEU A 208 -21.54 -7.10 9.16
N ASN A 209 -22.05 -7.29 10.38
CA ASN A 209 -22.74 -6.20 11.10
C ASN A 209 -21.83 -5.38 12.04
N SER A 210 -20.54 -5.73 12.21
CA SER A 210 -19.59 -4.96 13.01
C SER A 210 -18.43 -4.44 12.15
N ARG A 211 -18.16 -3.13 12.26
CA ARG A 211 -16.95 -2.50 11.71
C ARG A 211 -15.69 -3.15 12.28
N SER A 212 -14.58 -3.03 11.55
CA SER A 212 -13.25 -3.46 11.97
C SER A 212 -12.83 -2.77 13.27
N ASP A 213 -11.94 -3.41 14.04
CA ASP A 213 -11.52 -2.94 15.36
C ASP A 213 -10.48 -1.81 15.37
N PHE A 214 -9.99 -1.41 14.19
CA PHE A 214 -9.03 -0.31 14.04
C PHE A 214 -9.73 1.03 13.80
N CYS A 215 -9.08 2.13 14.18
CA CYS A 215 -9.50 3.48 13.80
C CYS A 215 -8.34 4.27 13.19
N PHE A 216 -8.67 5.32 12.46
CA PHE A 216 -7.68 6.31 12.03
C PHE A 216 -7.72 7.53 12.93
N VAL A 217 -6.55 8.06 13.28
CA VAL A 217 -6.42 9.35 13.96
C VAL A 217 -5.78 10.33 12.98
N ALA A 218 -6.58 11.29 12.54
CA ALA A 218 -6.23 12.25 11.50
C ALA A 218 -5.85 13.59 12.13
N GLN A 219 -4.57 13.97 12.08
CA GLN A 219 -4.08 15.22 12.66
C GLN A 219 -4.03 16.35 11.63
N SER A 220 -4.70 17.47 11.91
CA SER A 220 -4.55 18.74 11.18
C SER A 220 -4.45 18.57 9.66
N PHE A 221 -5.40 17.84 9.05
CA PHE A 221 -5.49 17.68 7.61
C PHE A 221 -5.82 19.03 6.98
N GLN A 222 -4.84 19.65 6.34
CA GLN A 222 -4.99 21.00 5.77
C GLN A 222 -5.68 20.99 4.40
N LYS A 223 -5.57 19.88 3.66
CA LYS A 223 -6.07 19.75 2.28
C LYS A 223 -7.27 18.80 2.26
N GLN A 224 -8.40 19.28 1.75
CA GLN A 224 -9.65 18.52 1.62
C GLN A 224 -9.44 17.15 0.95
N TYR A 225 -8.69 17.13 -0.15
CA TYR A 225 -8.38 15.91 -0.91
C TYR A 225 -7.80 14.76 -0.05
N ASN A 226 -6.98 15.07 0.95
CA ASN A 226 -6.40 14.04 1.82
C ASN A 226 -7.47 13.42 2.75
N ILE A 227 -8.43 14.22 3.18
CA ILE A 227 -9.53 13.77 4.02
C ILE A 227 -10.45 12.86 3.21
N ASP A 228 -10.85 13.30 2.01
CA ASP A 228 -11.74 12.54 1.12
C ASP A 228 -11.10 11.20 0.74
N THR A 229 -9.79 11.21 0.47
CA THR A 229 -9.04 9.98 0.17
C THR A 229 -8.95 9.07 1.39
N LEU A 230 -8.69 9.61 2.59
CA LEU A 230 -8.65 8.81 3.82
C LEU A 230 -10.01 8.20 4.17
N LEU A 231 -11.10 8.95 4.00
CA LEU A 231 -12.47 8.47 4.20
C LEU A 231 -12.78 7.27 3.30
N ARG A 232 -12.46 7.38 2.01
CA ARG A 232 -12.56 6.26 1.06
C ARG A 232 -11.77 5.04 1.54
N CYS A 233 -10.52 5.25 1.97
CA CYS A 233 -9.70 4.15 2.50
C CYS A 233 -10.31 3.52 3.76
N ALA A 234 -10.78 4.35 4.69
CA ALA A 234 -11.41 3.91 5.93
C ALA A 234 -12.69 3.11 5.67
N ASP A 235 -13.49 3.50 4.68
CA ASP A 235 -14.66 2.73 4.26
C ASP A 235 -14.26 1.39 3.64
N ALA A 236 -13.27 1.37 2.73
CA ALA A 236 -12.77 0.12 2.14
C ALA A 236 -12.32 -0.90 3.19
N GLY A 237 -11.69 -0.47 4.29
CA GLY A 237 -11.31 -1.36 5.39
C GLY A 237 -12.35 -1.51 6.50
N MET A 238 -13.56 -0.95 6.34
CA MET A 238 -14.58 -0.85 7.38
C MET A 238 -14.06 -0.33 8.73
N ALA A 239 -13.20 0.69 8.73
CA ALA A 239 -12.64 1.28 9.95
C ALA A 239 -13.74 1.62 10.97
N LYS A 240 -13.44 1.45 12.26
CA LYS A 240 -14.38 1.71 13.36
C LYS A 240 -14.88 3.15 13.35
N GLU A 241 -13.94 4.08 13.31
CA GLU A 241 -14.18 5.52 13.26
C GLU A 241 -12.93 6.24 12.74
N ILE A 242 -13.10 7.52 12.37
CA ILE A 242 -12.01 8.48 12.16
C ILE A 242 -12.05 9.49 13.30
N ILE A 243 -10.94 9.63 14.02
CA ILE A 243 -10.75 10.64 15.05
C ILE A 243 -9.99 11.81 14.44
N ALA A 244 -10.68 12.90 14.15
CA ALA A 244 -10.09 14.14 13.68
C ALA A 244 -9.57 14.95 14.88
N VAL A 245 -8.25 15.15 14.94
CA VAL A 245 -7.59 15.97 15.96
C VAL A 245 -7.28 17.34 15.36
N CYS A 246 -8.17 18.30 15.61
CA CYS A 246 -8.10 19.62 15.01
C CYS A 246 -8.78 20.72 15.86
N ARG A 247 -8.24 21.94 15.78
CA ARG A 247 -8.79 23.12 16.47
C ARG A 247 -9.93 23.80 15.71
N ARG A 248 -9.95 23.73 14.39
CA ARG A 248 -11.01 24.31 13.55
C ARG A 248 -12.17 23.34 13.41
N ASP A 249 -13.38 23.88 13.26
CA ASP A 249 -14.53 23.09 12.86
C ASP A 249 -14.24 22.43 11.50
N TRP A 250 -14.24 21.11 11.48
CA TRP A 250 -14.38 20.38 10.23
C TRP A 250 -15.88 20.28 9.96
N ASP A 251 -16.35 20.96 8.91
CA ASP A 251 -17.77 21.12 8.58
C ASP A 251 -18.38 19.88 7.92
N GLY A 252 -17.64 18.77 7.87
CA GLY A 252 -18.06 17.53 7.22
C GLY A 252 -18.20 17.66 5.69
N LYS A 253 -17.93 18.83 5.10
CA LYS A 253 -17.95 18.99 3.64
C LYS A 253 -16.72 18.29 3.07
N GLY A 254 -16.94 17.39 2.12
CA GLY A 254 -15.93 16.40 1.68
C GLY A 254 -16.47 14.97 1.57
N ILE A 255 -17.63 14.71 2.17
CA ILE A 255 -18.46 13.55 1.81
C ILE A 255 -18.98 13.84 0.39
N VAL A 256 -18.14 13.62 -0.63
CA VAL A 256 -18.51 13.81 -2.05
C VAL A 256 -19.22 12.56 -2.61
N ASP A 257 -19.56 11.61 -1.75
CA ASP A 257 -20.53 10.59 -2.10
C ASP A 257 -21.30 10.22 -0.83
N ASP A 258 -22.63 10.32 -0.86
CA ASP A 258 -23.54 9.98 0.25
C ASP A 258 -23.44 8.49 0.67
N THR A 259 -22.54 7.73 0.06
CA THR A 259 -22.29 6.30 0.26
C THR A 259 -21.22 5.99 1.32
N CYS A 260 -20.36 6.95 1.70
CA CYS A 260 -19.24 6.70 2.61
C CYS A 260 -19.62 6.99 4.08
N CYS A 261 -20.16 6.00 4.80
CA CYS A 261 -20.71 6.16 6.15
C CYS A 261 -19.73 5.83 7.29
N VAL A 262 -18.45 6.21 7.20
CA VAL A 262 -17.48 5.98 8.30
C VAL A 262 -17.78 6.94 9.46
N PRO A 263 -18.03 6.45 10.70
CA PRO A 263 -18.22 7.31 11.85
C PRO A 263 -17.03 8.23 12.03
N TYR A 264 -17.29 9.49 12.37
CA TYR A 264 -16.24 10.44 12.67
C TYR A 264 -16.45 11.05 14.05
N ARG A 265 -15.32 11.35 14.72
CA ARG A 265 -15.28 12.04 16.00
C ARG A 265 -14.25 13.13 15.92
N ARG A 266 -14.57 14.29 16.49
CA ARG A 266 -13.62 15.38 16.63
C ARG A 266 -13.14 15.46 18.08
N ILE A 267 -11.83 15.62 18.24
CA ILE A 267 -11.19 15.91 19.51
C ILE A 267 -10.23 17.08 19.31
N TYR A 268 -10.22 18.04 20.24
CA TYR A 268 -9.49 19.30 20.07
C TYR A 268 -7.99 19.16 20.35
N HIS A 269 -7.63 18.44 21.40
CA HIS A 269 -6.26 18.32 21.87
C HIS A 269 -5.70 16.91 21.64
N PRO A 270 -4.44 16.76 21.17
CA PRO A 270 -3.79 15.46 21.04
C PRO A 270 -3.80 14.64 22.35
N TYR A 271 -3.45 15.27 23.47
CA TYR A 271 -3.57 14.66 24.80
C TYR A 271 -4.96 14.06 25.09
N ASP A 272 -6.04 14.82 24.88
CA ASP A 272 -7.41 14.33 25.12
C ASP A 272 -7.76 13.15 24.21
N ALA A 273 -7.26 13.17 22.97
CA ALA A 273 -7.44 12.08 22.02
C ALA A 273 -6.68 10.82 22.47
N SER A 274 -5.47 10.96 22.99
CA SER A 274 -4.70 9.86 23.58
C SER A 274 -5.45 9.25 24.77
N VAL A 275 -5.97 10.08 25.69
CA VAL A 275 -6.75 9.61 26.85
C VAL A 275 -8.02 8.88 26.41
N TYR A 276 -8.77 9.43 25.45
CA TYR A 276 -9.95 8.80 24.86
C TYR A 276 -9.61 7.43 24.24
N LEU A 277 -8.55 7.33 23.45
CA LEU A 277 -8.15 6.07 22.81
C LEU A 277 -7.82 4.99 23.83
N LYS A 278 -6.98 5.33 24.83
CA LYS A 278 -6.56 4.39 25.88
C LYS A 278 -7.75 3.93 26.74
N SER A 279 -8.62 4.86 27.15
CA SER A 279 -9.82 4.53 27.92
C SER A 279 -10.82 3.63 27.17
N ASN A 280 -10.79 3.65 25.82
CA ASN A 280 -11.61 2.78 24.97
C ASN A 280 -10.91 1.47 24.58
N GLY A 281 -9.77 1.16 25.22
CA GLY A 281 -8.99 -0.06 25.01
C GLY A 281 -8.30 -0.12 23.66
N MET A 282 -7.97 1.03 23.07
CA MET A 282 -7.24 1.11 21.81
C MET A 282 -5.75 1.35 22.05
N SER A 283 -4.93 0.70 21.23
CA SER A 283 -3.47 0.91 21.23
C SER A 283 -3.10 1.97 20.21
N ILE A 284 -2.32 2.96 20.60
CA ILE A 284 -1.90 4.06 19.75
C ILE A 284 -0.73 3.57 18.89
N VAL A 285 -0.92 3.56 17.57
CA VAL A 285 0.10 3.16 16.59
C VAL A 285 0.49 4.39 15.76
N ALA A 286 1.65 4.96 16.03
CA ALA A 286 2.16 6.13 15.33
C ALA A 286 2.81 5.74 13.99
N ILE A 287 2.34 6.30 12.88
CA ILE A 287 2.91 6.07 11.55
C ILE A 287 3.94 7.17 11.25
N GLU A 288 5.19 6.93 11.65
CA GLU A 288 6.26 7.93 11.62
C GLU A 288 7.62 7.25 11.48
N LYS A 289 8.56 7.93 10.81
CA LYS A 289 9.94 7.46 10.66
C LYS A 289 10.82 8.12 11.72
N ASN A 290 11.25 7.34 12.72
CA ASN A 290 12.18 7.78 13.74
C ASN A 290 13.03 6.61 14.29
N GLU A 291 13.95 6.89 15.21
CA GLU A 291 14.86 5.87 15.78
C GLU A 291 14.15 4.72 16.52
N ARG A 292 12.91 4.93 16.97
CA ARG A 292 12.09 3.93 17.68
C ARG A 292 11.18 3.14 16.74
N SER A 293 11.12 3.51 15.46
CA SER A 293 10.19 2.92 14.51
C SER A 293 10.59 1.51 14.09
N ILE A 294 9.59 0.65 13.90
CA ILE A 294 9.74 -0.69 13.33
C ILE A 294 9.12 -0.67 11.93
N SER A 295 9.81 -1.27 10.97
CA SER A 295 9.28 -1.44 9.60
C SER A 295 7.91 -2.13 9.63
N MET A 296 6.98 -1.63 8.82
CA MET A 296 5.67 -2.28 8.64
C MET A 296 5.80 -3.73 8.19
N PHE A 297 6.89 -4.14 7.51
CA PHE A 297 7.05 -5.54 7.12
C PHE A 297 7.31 -6.48 8.31
N ASP A 298 7.86 -5.95 9.40
CA ASP A 298 8.35 -6.74 10.54
C ASP A 298 7.49 -6.53 11.80
N CYS A 299 6.64 -5.51 11.83
CA CYS A 299 5.85 -5.18 13.01
C CYS A 299 4.68 -6.16 13.23
N VAL A 300 4.32 -6.35 14.50
CA VAL A 300 3.09 -7.03 14.92
C VAL A 300 2.11 -5.97 15.43
N TYR A 301 0.97 -5.84 14.76
CA TYR A 301 -0.03 -4.86 15.15
C TYR A 301 -0.83 -5.31 16.38
N PRO A 302 -1.18 -4.38 17.29
CA PRO A 302 -2.08 -4.68 18.40
C PRO A 302 -3.51 -5.00 17.91
N LEU A 303 -4.32 -5.65 18.76
CA LEU A 303 -5.70 -6.06 18.45
C LEU A 303 -6.60 -4.91 17.98
N ARG A 304 -6.51 -3.76 18.64
CA ARG A 304 -7.38 -2.60 18.41
C ARG A 304 -6.54 -1.35 18.14
N PRO A 305 -5.88 -1.26 16.98
CA PRO A 305 -4.95 -0.16 16.70
C PRO A 305 -5.68 1.13 16.35
N ALA A 306 -5.21 2.24 16.89
CA ALA A 306 -5.51 3.58 16.47
C ALA A 306 -4.33 4.10 15.64
N PHE A 307 -4.45 4.08 14.32
CA PHE A 307 -3.39 4.48 13.41
C PHE A 307 -3.31 6.01 13.35
N VAL A 308 -2.28 6.57 13.96
CA VAL A 308 -2.04 8.01 14.01
C VAL A 308 -1.27 8.45 12.78
N LEU A 309 -1.93 9.30 11.98
CA LEU A 309 -1.39 9.86 10.75
C LEU A 309 -0.98 11.32 10.99
N GLY A 310 0.28 11.64 10.68
CA GLY A 310 0.89 12.95 10.92
C GLY A 310 0.48 14.04 9.94
N ASN A 311 0.76 15.28 10.30
CA ASN A 311 0.64 16.43 9.42
C ASN A 311 1.75 16.38 8.34
N GLU A 312 1.43 16.79 7.11
CA GLU A 312 2.39 16.75 5.98
C GLU A 312 3.70 17.52 6.22
N VAL A 313 3.67 18.55 7.08
CA VAL A 313 4.80 19.45 7.34
C VAL A 313 5.48 19.11 8.67
N TYR A 314 4.69 18.87 9.71
CA TYR A 314 5.19 18.77 11.08
C TYR A 314 5.24 17.33 11.63
N GLY A 315 4.76 16.35 10.86
CA GLY A 315 4.68 14.95 11.31
C GLY A 315 3.63 14.76 12.39
N ILE A 316 3.81 13.73 13.22
CA ILE A 316 2.93 13.43 14.35
C ILE A 316 3.21 14.34 15.55
N TYR A 317 2.16 14.82 16.24
CA TYR A 317 2.32 15.62 17.46
C TYR A 317 3.11 14.86 18.54
N PRO A 318 4.02 15.52 19.28
CA PRO A 318 4.81 14.89 20.34
C PRO A 318 3.97 14.11 21.36
N ASP A 319 2.83 14.64 21.79
CA ASP A 319 1.90 13.98 22.72
C ASP A 319 1.46 12.59 22.25
N PHE A 320 1.29 12.39 20.93
CA PHE A 320 0.95 11.09 20.36
C PHE A 320 2.17 10.16 20.30
N LEU A 321 3.35 10.69 19.99
CA LEU A 321 4.59 9.91 19.98
C LEU A 321 4.98 9.43 21.38
N GLU A 322 4.74 10.26 22.40
CA GLU A 322 4.96 9.89 23.80
C GLU A 322 3.95 8.82 24.28
N ALA A 323 2.69 8.92 23.84
CA ALA A 323 1.64 7.97 24.20
C ALA A 323 1.59 6.70 23.31
N ALA A 324 2.39 6.64 22.25
CA ALA A 324 2.39 5.55 21.27
C ALA A 324 2.82 4.22 21.91
N ASP A 325 2.00 3.18 21.72
CA ASP A 325 2.37 1.80 22.09
C ASP A 325 3.30 1.17 21.05
N LEU A 326 3.21 1.64 19.81
CA LEU A 326 4.01 1.18 18.68
C LEU A 326 4.27 2.35 17.72
N VAL A 327 5.50 2.47 17.24
CA VAL A 327 5.86 3.37 16.14
C VAL A 327 6.19 2.51 14.93
N VAL A 328 5.48 2.71 13.83
CA VAL A 328 5.66 1.97 12.58
C VAL A 328 6.14 2.90 11.49
N GLU A 329 7.21 2.51 10.79
CA GLU A 329 7.65 3.20 9.58
C GLU A 329 7.21 2.43 8.33
N ILE A 330 6.88 3.19 7.28
CA ILE A 330 6.71 2.66 5.94
C ILE A 330 8.07 2.77 5.22
N PRO A 331 8.68 1.66 4.76
CA PRO A 331 9.99 1.70 4.10
C PRO A 331 9.98 2.57 2.84
N MET A 332 10.83 3.58 2.79
CA MET A 332 11.02 4.45 1.62
C MET A 332 12.39 4.14 1.00
N TYR A 333 12.41 3.54 -0.20
CA TYR A 333 13.63 3.17 -0.91
C TYR A 333 14.12 4.23 -1.90
N GLY A 334 13.22 5.13 -2.31
CA GLY A 334 13.50 6.22 -3.24
C GLY A 334 14.15 7.46 -2.62
N VAL A 335 14.21 8.52 -3.43
CA VAL A 335 14.69 9.84 -3.00
C VAL A 335 13.70 10.46 -2.03
N ILE A 336 12.40 10.30 -2.32
CA ILE A 336 11.31 10.90 -1.57
C ILE A 336 11.16 10.18 -0.24
N GLN A 337 11.11 10.96 0.84
CA GLN A 337 11.20 10.45 2.21
C GLN A 337 9.85 10.21 2.90
N SER A 338 8.72 10.44 2.23
CA SER A 338 7.41 10.13 2.79
C SER A 338 6.37 9.89 1.71
N LEU A 339 5.24 9.26 2.03
CA LEU A 339 4.08 9.21 1.16
C LEU A 339 3.13 10.38 1.45
N ASN A 340 2.13 10.58 0.60
CA ASN A 340 0.98 11.37 1.02
C ASN A 340 0.29 10.68 2.20
N VAL A 341 -0.21 11.47 3.16
CA VAL A 341 -0.73 10.95 4.43
C VAL A 341 -1.89 9.94 4.27
N SER A 342 -2.82 10.17 3.34
CA SER A 342 -3.92 9.23 3.11
C SER A 342 -3.46 7.95 2.40
N VAL A 343 -2.42 8.06 1.56
CA VAL A 343 -1.77 6.88 0.94
C VAL A 343 -1.08 6.04 2.00
N ALA A 344 -0.35 6.67 2.94
CA ALA A 344 0.27 5.98 4.06
C ALA A 344 -0.76 5.24 4.94
N GLY A 345 -1.90 5.88 5.23
CA GLY A 345 -3.00 5.26 5.97
C GLY A 345 -3.54 4.01 5.29
N ALA A 346 -3.72 4.04 3.97
CA ALA A 346 -4.18 2.88 3.21
C ALA A 346 -3.16 1.73 3.22
N VAL A 347 -1.87 2.03 3.02
CA VAL A 347 -0.80 1.03 3.03
C VAL A 347 -0.75 0.28 4.37
N ILE A 348 -0.78 1.02 5.49
CA ILE A 348 -0.79 0.42 6.83
C ILE A 348 -2.06 -0.38 7.09
N MET A 349 -3.21 0.13 6.64
CA MET A 349 -4.49 -0.57 6.80
C MET A 349 -4.50 -1.91 6.07
N TYR A 350 -4.06 -1.96 4.81
CA TYR A 350 -4.04 -3.22 4.07
C TYR A 350 -3.01 -4.22 4.61
N ASP A 351 -1.85 -3.76 5.08
CA ASP A 351 -0.89 -4.64 5.77
C ASP A 351 -1.46 -5.18 7.09
N TYR A 352 -2.17 -4.34 7.85
CA TYR A 352 -2.88 -4.75 9.05
C TYR A 352 -3.95 -5.82 8.76
N LEU A 353 -4.80 -5.58 7.75
CA LEU A 353 -5.87 -6.50 7.37
C LEU A 353 -5.31 -7.84 6.90
N GLN A 354 -4.25 -7.82 6.08
CA GLN A 354 -3.58 -9.04 5.63
C GLN A 354 -3.01 -9.85 6.80
N LYS A 355 -2.31 -9.19 7.74
CA LYS A 355 -1.75 -9.86 8.93
C LYS A 355 -2.82 -10.38 9.89
N ARG A 356 -3.97 -9.69 9.98
CA ARG A 356 -5.13 -10.15 10.75
C ARG A 356 -5.68 -11.46 10.22
N LEU A 357 -5.90 -11.54 8.91
CA LEU A 357 -6.39 -12.74 8.25
C LEU A 357 -5.44 -13.92 8.50
N ILE A 358 -4.13 -13.72 8.35
CA ILE A 358 -3.12 -14.76 8.60
C ILE A 358 -3.08 -15.20 10.07
N SER A 359 -3.39 -14.32 11.02
CA SER A 359 -3.36 -14.64 12.45
C SER A 359 -4.62 -15.38 12.95
N GLU A 360 -5.69 -15.37 12.16
CA GLU A 360 -6.97 -16.02 12.48
C GLU A 360 -7.09 -17.43 11.87
N GLU A 361 -6.20 -17.78 10.93
CA GLU A 361 -5.97 -19.14 10.41
C GLU A 361 -5.03 -19.97 11.30
#